data_AF-A0A6J6IZ52-F1
#
_entry.id   AF-A0A6J6IZ52-F1
#
_cell.length_a   1.000
_cell.length_b   1.000
_cell.length_c   1.000
_cell.angle_alpha   90.00
_cell.angle_beta   90.00
_cell.angle_gamma   90.00
#
_symmetry.space_group_name_H-M   'P 1'
#
loop_
_entity.id
_entity.type
_entity.pdbx_description
1 polymer ?
#
loop_
_entity_poly.entity_id
_entity_poly.type
_entity_poly.pdbx_seq_one_letter_code
_entity_poly.pdbx_strand_id
1 'polypeptide(L)'
;MGTFEEGTLGAFRFVVTGVVKGHPLLVVEHVTRIDDDCAPDWQQPLNPGGEHRVVMSGHPHMEITIHGNEPGEPGAAGGGNASAANRCVNAIPAVCEAAAGALSPADLPFISGAAQIRLR
;
A
#
# COMPACT_ATOMS: atom_id res chain seq x y z
N MET A 1 -6.04 0.23 20.45
CA MET A 1 -6.62 -1.07 20.06
C MET A 1 -7.27 -1.73 21.28
N GLY A 2 -8.21 -2.65 21.08
CA GLY A 2 -8.90 -3.38 22.15
C GLY A 2 -8.19 -4.68 22.55
N THR A 3 -8.87 -5.50 23.35
CA THR A 3 -8.38 -6.82 23.79
C THR A 3 -8.58 -7.88 22.70
N PHE A 4 -7.54 -8.66 22.44
CA PHE A 4 -7.57 -9.83 21.55
C PHE A 4 -7.29 -11.08 22.39
N GLU A 5 -8.26 -11.99 22.43
CA GLU A 5 -8.14 -13.24 23.20
C GLU A 5 -7.44 -14.32 22.37
N GLU A 6 -6.84 -15.29 23.06
CA GLU A 6 -6.26 -16.47 22.41
C GLU A 6 -7.33 -17.19 21.56
N GLY A 7 -6.95 -17.65 20.37
CA GLY A 7 -7.86 -18.30 19.42
C GLY A 7 -8.67 -17.33 18.54
N THR A 8 -8.51 -16.01 18.72
CA THR A 8 -9.10 -14.99 17.83
C THR A 8 -8.14 -14.58 16.70
N LEU A 9 -8.59 -13.71 15.80
CA LEU A 9 -7.83 -13.29 14.61
C LEU A 9 -6.74 -12.26 14.96
N GLY A 10 -5.51 -12.71 15.16
CA GLY A 10 -4.35 -11.84 15.39
C GLY A 10 -3.67 -11.32 14.11
N ALA A 11 -3.82 -12.03 12.99
CA ALA A 11 -3.25 -11.65 11.70
C ALA A 11 -4.10 -12.15 10.53
N PHE A 12 -4.04 -11.44 9.42
CA PHE A 12 -4.73 -11.76 8.17
C PHE A 12 -3.77 -11.61 6.99
N ARG A 13 -3.74 -12.63 6.12
CA ARG A 13 -2.99 -12.63 4.87
C ARG A 13 -3.90 -13.07 3.75
N PHE A 14 -3.91 -12.30 2.66
CA PHE A 14 -4.54 -12.74 1.42
C PHE A 14 -3.65 -12.42 0.23
N VAL A 15 -3.81 -13.23 -0.81
CA VAL A 15 -3.05 -13.13 -2.06
C VAL A 15 -4.03 -13.12 -3.21
N VAL A 16 -3.82 -12.18 -4.13
CA VAL A 16 -4.52 -12.10 -5.41
C VAL A 16 -3.49 -12.38 -6.50
N THR A 17 -3.80 -13.31 -7.39
CA THR A 17 -2.90 -13.74 -8.47
C THR A 17 -3.54 -13.54 -9.84
N GLY A 18 -2.94 -12.67 -10.63
CA GLY A 18 -3.22 -12.52 -12.05
C GLY A 18 -2.44 -13.56 -12.86
N VAL A 19 -3.18 -14.43 -13.56
CA VAL A 19 -2.62 -15.47 -14.43
C VAL A 19 -2.65 -14.99 -15.88
N VAL A 20 -1.48 -14.95 -16.52
CA VAL A 20 -1.31 -14.55 -17.93
C VAL A 20 -0.77 -15.74 -18.70
N LYS A 21 -1.52 -16.22 -19.70
CA LYS A 21 -1.16 -17.40 -20.51
C LYS A 21 -0.80 -18.64 -19.66
N GLY A 22 -1.50 -18.84 -18.55
CA GLY A 22 -1.26 -19.96 -17.62
C GLY A 22 -0.16 -19.73 -16.58
N HIS A 23 0.50 -18.57 -16.56
CA HIS A 23 1.55 -18.24 -15.60
C HIS A 23 1.12 -17.16 -14.59
N PRO A 24 1.39 -17.31 -13.28
CA PRO A 24 1.07 -16.30 -12.27
C PRO A 24 2.08 -15.14 -12.33
N LEU A 25 1.80 -14.12 -13.14
CA LEU A 25 2.75 -13.01 -13.38
C LEU A 25 2.51 -11.79 -12.48
N LEU A 26 1.30 -11.60 -11.99
CA LEU A 26 0.94 -10.43 -11.18
C LEU A 26 0.45 -10.93 -9.82
N VAL A 27 1.27 -10.79 -8.79
CA VAL A 27 0.93 -11.25 -7.44
C VAL A 27 0.86 -10.05 -6.52
N VAL A 28 -0.30 -9.87 -5.89
CA VAL A 28 -0.50 -8.85 -4.86
C VAL A 28 -0.82 -9.56 -3.56
N GLU A 29 0.01 -9.35 -2.56
CA GLU A 29 -0.19 -9.84 -1.21
C GLU A 29 -0.52 -8.67 -0.28
N HIS A 30 -1.39 -8.93 0.69
CA HIS A 30 -1.63 -7.99 1.78
C HIS A 30 -1.57 -8.76 3.09
N VAL A 31 -0.77 -8.24 4.02
CA VAL A 31 -0.62 -8.76 5.37
C VAL A 31 -0.97 -7.68 6.37
N THR A 32 -1.89 -7.99 7.27
CA THR A 32 -2.23 -7.13 8.42
C THR A 32 -2.07 -7.93 9.70
N ARG A 33 -1.49 -7.30 10.71
CA ARG A 33 -1.30 -7.89 12.04
C ARG A 33 -1.78 -6.92 13.10
N ILE A 34 -2.23 -7.48 14.21
CA ILE A 34 -2.59 -6.73 15.41
C ILE A 34 -1.35 -6.45 16.26
N ASP A 35 -0.38 -7.38 16.25
CA ASP A 35 0.90 -7.31 16.94
C ASP A 35 1.99 -7.96 16.07
N ASP A 36 3.24 -7.52 16.22
CA ASP A 36 4.38 -8.03 15.43
C ASP A 36 4.66 -9.51 15.69
N ASP A 37 4.28 -10.02 16.87
CA ASP A 37 4.41 -11.44 17.25
C ASP A 37 3.33 -12.32 16.61
N CYS A 38 2.31 -11.76 15.95
CA CYS A 38 1.29 -12.53 15.24
C CYS A 38 1.81 -13.01 13.88
N ALA A 39 1.78 -14.33 13.63
CA ALA A 39 2.28 -14.94 12.40
C ALA A 39 3.72 -14.49 12.04
N PRO A 40 4.69 -14.76 12.94
CA PRO A 40 6.07 -14.29 12.82
C PRO A 40 6.82 -14.97 11.65
N ASP A 41 6.30 -16.09 11.15
CA ASP A 41 6.81 -16.88 10.04
C ASP A 41 6.50 -16.29 8.65
N TRP A 42 5.58 -15.32 8.56
CA TRP A 42 5.26 -14.61 7.32
C TRP A 42 6.24 -13.47 7.05
N GLN A 43 6.16 -12.88 5.84
CA GLN A 43 6.97 -11.72 5.45
C GLN A 43 6.85 -10.59 6.49
N GLN A 44 8.01 -10.06 6.89
CA GLN A 44 8.14 -8.93 7.82
C GLN A 44 8.66 -7.69 7.08
N PRO A 45 8.27 -6.49 7.53
CA PRO A 45 8.77 -5.23 6.99
C PRO A 45 10.26 -5.06 7.32
N LEU A 46 10.99 -4.29 6.50
CA LEU A 46 12.41 -3.97 6.70
C LEU A 46 12.61 -2.93 7.81
N ASN A 47 11.60 -2.11 8.09
CA ASN A 47 11.58 -1.12 9.17
C ASN A 47 10.36 -1.38 10.07
N PRO A 48 10.41 -1.02 11.37
CA PRO A 48 9.25 -1.13 12.25
C PRO A 48 8.02 -0.42 11.65
N GLY A 49 6.85 -1.05 11.72
CA GLY A 49 5.61 -0.56 11.13
C GLY A 49 5.28 -1.19 9.77
N GLY A 50 4.38 -0.59 8.99
CA GLY A 50 3.98 -1.14 7.69
C GLY A 50 4.92 -0.74 6.54
N GLU A 51 5.00 -1.54 5.50
CA GLU A 51 5.66 -1.16 4.25
C GLU A 51 4.89 -1.63 3.02
N HIS A 52 5.13 -0.96 1.89
CA HIS A 52 4.72 -1.44 0.58
C HIS A 52 5.95 -1.92 -0.16
N ARG A 53 5.92 -3.17 -0.64
CA ARG A 53 7.04 -3.78 -1.36
C ARG A 53 6.61 -4.20 -2.75
N VAL A 54 7.43 -3.86 -3.74
CA VAL A 54 7.29 -4.30 -5.13
C VAL A 54 8.54 -5.09 -5.50
N VAL A 55 8.34 -6.36 -5.86
CA VAL A 55 9.40 -7.24 -6.37
C VAL A 55 9.14 -7.51 -7.84
N MET A 56 10.09 -7.12 -8.68
CA MET A 56 10.09 -7.37 -10.11
C MET A 56 11.18 -8.38 -10.42
N SER A 57 10.78 -9.64 -10.59
CA SER A 57 11.68 -10.71 -11.00
C SER A 57 11.95 -10.61 -12.51
N GLY A 58 13.22 -10.78 -12.90
CA GLY A 58 13.63 -10.64 -14.30
C GLY A 58 15.09 -10.24 -14.45
N HIS A 59 15.40 -9.59 -15.55
CA HIS A 59 16.70 -8.98 -15.80
C HIS A 59 16.50 -7.51 -16.22
N PRO A 60 16.85 -6.53 -15.36
CA PRO A 60 17.36 -6.71 -14.00
C PRO A 60 16.30 -7.23 -13.02
N HIS A 61 16.74 -7.90 -11.96
CA HIS A 61 15.91 -8.11 -10.78
C HIS A 61 15.86 -6.82 -9.96
N MET A 62 14.67 -6.37 -9.59
CA MET A 62 14.48 -5.13 -8.84
C MET A 62 13.56 -5.34 -7.65
N GLU A 63 13.91 -4.74 -6.52
CA GLU A 63 13.09 -4.69 -5.32
C GLU A 63 12.98 -3.24 -4.86
N ILE A 64 11.76 -2.78 -4.63
CA ILE A 64 11.45 -1.42 -4.17
C ILE A 64 10.62 -1.55 -2.91
N THR A 65 11.12 -0.98 -1.82
CA THR A 65 10.40 -0.90 -0.54
C THR A 65 10.11 0.56 -0.22
N ILE A 66 8.85 0.84 0.10
CA ILE A 66 8.37 2.17 0.45
C ILE A 66 7.78 2.10 1.86
N HIS A 67 8.39 2.85 2.77
CA HIS A 67 7.90 3.04 4.13
C HIS A 67 7.44 4.49 4.29
N GLY A 68 6.20 4.67 4.77
CA GLY A 68 5.61 5.98 4.96
C GLY A 68 5.61 6.35 6.44
N ASN A 69 6.11 7.56 6.76
CA ASN A 69 6.04 8.13 8.09
C ASN A 69 5.11 9.35 8.07
N GLU A 70 4.10 9.37 8.93
CA GLU A 70 3.19 10.51 9.10
C GLU A 70 3.30 11.05 10.53
N PRO A 71 3.89 12.24 10.74
CA PRO A 71 4.05 12.84 12.07
C PRO A 71 2.73 13.04 12.83
N GLY A 72 1.62 13.27 12.13
CA GLY A 72 0.30 13.50 12.73
C GLY A 72 -0.47 12.24 13.11
N GLU A 73 -0.04 11.06 12.65
CA GLU A 73 -0.70 9.78 12.90
C GLU A 73 0.36 8.73 13.27
N PRO A 74 0.75 8.65 14.56
CA PRO A 74 1.75 7.68 14.99
C PRO A 74 1.23 6.25 14.87
N GLY A 75 2.05 5.35 14.31
CA GLY A 75 1.75 3.92 14.21
C GLY A 75 2.02 3.35 12.82
N ALA A 76 1.92 2.02 12.70
CA ALA A 76 2.27 1.27 11.50
C ALA A 76 1.48 1.67 10.24
N ALA A 77 0.26 2.19 10.42
CA ALA A 77 -0.64 2.55 9.33
C ALA A 77 -0.54 4.02 8.89
N GLY A 78 0.05 4.91 9.70
CA GLY A 78 -0.07 6.37 9.50
C GLY A 78 0.40 6.84 8.13
N GLY A 79 1.59 6.45 7.70
CA GLY A 79 2.08 6.82 6.37
C GLY A 79 1.28 6.19 5.21
N GLY A 80 0.75 4.98 5.42
CA GLY A 80 -0.16 4.33 4.45
C GLY A 80 -1.47 5.11 4.31
N ASN A 81 -2.10 5.45 5.43
CA ASN A 81 -3.34 6.23 5.49
C ASN A 81 -3.16 7.61 4.85
N ALA A 82 -2.09 8.32 5.22
CA ALA A 82 -1.76 9.63 4.67
C ALA A 82 -1.53 9.57 3.15
N SER A 83 -0.75 8.60 2.65
CA SER A 83 -0.50 8.47 1.22
C SER A 83 -1.75 8.08 0.43
N ALA A 84 -2.61 7.20 0.97
CA ALA A 84 -3.89 6.85 0.38
C ALA A 84 -4.84 8.07 0.29
N ALA A 85 -4.99 8.81 1.38
CA ALA A 85 -5.81 10.02 1.43
C ALA A 85 -5.28 11.09 0.46
N ASN A 86 -3.97 11.33 0.45
CA ASN A 86 -3.32 12.28 -0.45
C ASN A 86 -3.54 11.91 -1.92
N ARG A 87 -3.49 10.62 -2.28
CA ARG A 87 -3.80 10.19 -3.64
C ARG A 87 -5.22 10.58 -4.06
N CYS A 88 -6.21 10.34 -3.19
CA CYS A 88 -7.61 10.68 -3.46
C CYS A 88 -7.81 12.20 -3.60
N VAL A 89 -7.29 12.98 -2.65
CA VAL A 89 -7.45 14.45 -2.64
C VAL A 89 -6.77 15.08 -3.86
N ASN A 90 -5.54 14.65 -4.18
CA ASN A 90 -4.80 15.18 -5.33
C ASN A 90 -5.41 14.77 -6.68
N ALA A 91 -6.28 13.75 -6.72
CA ALA A 91 -6.98 13.33 -7.93
C ALA A 91 -8.23 14.20 -8.24
N ILE A 92 -8.74 14.96 -7.26
CA ILE A 92 -10.00 15.71 -7.40
C ILE A 92 -10.03 16.60 -8.65
N PRO A 93 -9.02 17.45 -8.94
CA PRO A 93 -9.08 18.31 -10.13
C PRO A 93 -9.20 17.52 -11.43
N ALA A 94 -8.39 16.46 -11.58
CA ALA A 94 -8.41 15.62 -12.77
C ALA A 94 -9.72 14.85 -12.95
N VAL A 95 -10.33 14.41 -11.85
CA VAL A 95 -11.65 13.74 -11.89
C VAL A 95 -12.75 14.74 -12.27
N CYS A 96 -12.70 15.97 -11.76
CA CYS A 96 -13.68 17.01 -12.10
C CYS A 96 -13.60 17.45 -13.58
N GLU A 97 -12.42 17.39 -14.19
CA GLU A 97 -12.20 17.73 -15.61
C GLU A 97 -12.50 16.58 -16.58
N ALA A 98 -12.62 15.35 -16.08
CA ALA A 98 -12.84 14.17 -16.90
C ALA A 98 -14.28 14.08 -17.45
N ALA A 99 -14.44 13.33 -18.55
CA ALA A 99 -15.76 13.01 -19.07
C ALA A 99 -16.56 12.17 -18.07
N ALA A 100 -17.88 12.33 -18.06
CA ALA A 100 -18.76 11.55 -17.21
C ALA A 100 -18.64 10.05 -17.52
N GLY A 101 -18.50 9.23 -16.48
CA GLY A 101 -18.36 7.78 -16.61
C GLY A 101 -17.54 7.17 -15.47
N ALA A 102 -17.35 5.85 -15.53
CA ALA A 102 -16.41 5.18 -14.64
C ALA A 102 -14.98 5.49 -15.08
N LEU A 103 -14.13 5.88 -14.13
CA LEU A 103 -12.70 6.13 -14.34
C LEU A 103 -11.90 5.18 -13.48
N SER A 104 -10.77 4.73 -14.02
CA SER A 104 -9.73 4.03 -13.27
C SER A 104 -8.56 4.96 -12.97
N PRO A 105 -7.69 4.60 -12.01
CA PRO A 105 -6.47 5.37 -11.76
C PRO A 105 -5.52 5.48 -12.96
N ALA A 106 -5.64 4.61 -13.97
CA ALA A 106 -4.83 4.66 -15.19
C ALA A 106 -5.35 5.69 -16.21
N ASP A 107 -6.59 6.14 -16.07
CA ASP A 107 -7.21 7.15 -16.93
C ASP A 107 -6.89 8.59 -16.47
N LEU A 108 -6.29 8.72 -15.29
CA LEU A 108 -5.93 9.99 -14.67
C LEU A 108 -4.46 10.35 -14.96
N PRO A 109 -4.09 11.64 -14.99
CA PRO A 109 -2.71 12.06 -15.11
C PRO A 109 -1.86 11.56 -13.95
N PHE A 110 -0.54 11.52 -14.13
CA PHE A 110 0.38 11.12 -13.08
C PHE A 110 0.38 12.11 -11.92
N ILE A 111 -0.08 11.66 -10.75
CA ILE A 111 -0.11 12.43 -9.51
C ILE A 111 1.18 12.18 -8.73
N SER A 112 2.13 13.11 -8.84
CA SER A 112 3.48 12.98 -8.29
C SER A 112 3.64 13.47 -6.84
N GLY A 113 2.61 14.08 -6.25
CA GLY A 113 2.69 14.73 -4.94
C GLY A 113 3.46 16.05 -4.93
N ALA A 114 3.93 16.55 -6.10
CA ALA A 114 4.71 17.79 -6.19
C ALA A 114 4.01 19.00 -5.55
N ALA A 115 2.68 19.07 -5.57
CA ALA A 115 1.90 20.13 -4.93
C ALA A 115 2.04 20.19 -3.39
N GLN A 116 2.55 19.12 -2.76
CA GLN A 116 2.79 19.05 -1.32
C GLN A 116 4.18 19.59 -0.94
N ILE A 117 5.08 19.77 -1.91
CA ILE A 117 6.43 20.29 -1.67
C ILE A 117 6.34 21.79 -1.39
N ARG A 118 6.62 22.18 -0.15
CA ARG A 118 6.76 23.59 0.24
C ARG A 118 8.22 23.90 0.45
N LEU A 119 8.71 24.92 -0.24
CA LEU A 119 9.98 25.56 0.12
C LEU A 119 9.74 26.26 1.46
N ARG A 120 10.51 25.88 2.48
CA ARG A 120 10.61 26.62 3.73
C ARG A 120 11.61 27.75 3.56
#